data_AF-A0A1W1VCJ5-F1
#
_entry.id   AF-A0A1W1VCJ5-F1
#
_cell.length_a   1.000
_cell.length_b   1.000
_cell.length_c   1.000
_cell.angle_alpha   90.00
_cell.angle_beta   90.00
_cell.angle_gamma   90.00
#
_symmetry.space_group_name_H-M   'P 1'
#
loop_
_entity.id
_entity.type
_entity.pdbx_description
1 polymer ?
#
loop_
_entity_poly.entity_id
_entity_poly.type
_entity_poly.pdbx_seq_one_letter_code
_entity_poly.pdbx_strand_id
1 'polypeptide(L)'
;MQGPVDLSASLQKRAGALAGKMGCSRRGKETSPTLKAMQVQAHYGNTVVVESQGKTIRLIQCLKRYNHQFIQDGGRKTEYVEVWEDVIGHVYRLSRPVQEGVPWLVHRWA
;
A
#
# COMPACT_ATOMS: atom_id res chain seq x y z
N MET A 1 -5.64 -50.25 19.69
CA MET A 1 -5.80 -49.55 20.98
C MET A 1 -4.47 -49.57 21.70
N GLN A 2 -3.75 -48.45 21.69
CA GLN A 2 -2.49 -48.28 22.41
C GLN A 2 -2.69 -47.07 23.33
N GLY A 3 -2.57 -47.33 24.62
CA GLY A 3 -2.76 -46.37 25.70
C GLY A 3 -1.64 -45.32 25.78
N PRO A 4 -1.82 -44.30 26.63
CA PRO A 4 -0.91 -43.19 26.76
C PRO A 4 0.34 -43.61 27.54
N VAL A 5 1.52 -43.25 27.03
CA VAL A 5 2.76 -43.26 27.82
C VAL A 5 2.95 -41.90 28.46
N ASP A 6 3.19 -41.99 29.75
CA ASP A 6 3.24 -40.96 30.76
C ASP A 6 4.66 -40.37 30.88
N LEU A 7 4.78 -39.34 31.72
CA LEU A 7 5.95 -38.93 32.50
C LEU A 7 6.87 -37.88 31.89
N SER A 8 6.44 -36.63 32.11
CA SER A 8 7.20 -35.59 32.82
C SER A 8 8.58 -36.03 33.35
N ALA A 9 9.64 -35.64 32.64
CA ALA A 9 10.99 -35.47 33.16
C ALA A 9 11.42 -34.02 32.87
N SER A 10 11.39 -33.12 33.85
CA SER A 10 12.41 -32.94 34.89
C SER A 10 13.73 -32.37 34.37
N LEU A 11 14.02 -31.18 34.93
CA LEU A 11 15.34 -30.61 35.22
C LEU A 11 16.21 -30.02 34.09
N GLN A 12 16.23 -28.69 34.10
CA GLN A 12 17.41 -27.85 34.39
C GLN A 12 18.81 -28.45 34.16
N LYS A 13 19.60 -27.76 33.33
CA LYS A 13 20.91 -27.14 33.68
C LYS A 13 21.41 -26.35 32.46
N ARG A 14 21.67 -25.03 32.63
CA ARG A 14 22.99 -24.36 32.67
C ARG A 14 23.87 -24.65 31.44
N ALA A 15 24.66 -23.76 30.88
CA ALA A 15 24.96 -22.34 30.97
C ALA A 15 26.04 -22.14 29.89
N GLY A 16 26.07 -21.01 29.20
CA GLY A 16 27.12 -20.74 28.21
C GLY A 16 27.14 -19.29 27.79
N ALA A 17 27.68 -18.43 28.66
CA ALA A 17 28.10 -17.09 28.30
C ALA A 17 29.37 -17.17 27.45
N LEU A 18 29.47 -16.37 26.38
CA LEU A 18 30.61 -15.48 26.11
C LEU A 18 30.49 -14.79 24.74
N ALA A 19 30.51 -13.45 24.82
CA ALA A 19 31.23 -12.54 23.93
C ALA A 19 31.05 -12.68 22.42
N GLY A 20 30.17 -11.82 21.89
CA GLY A 20 30.21 -11.35 20.51
C GLY A 20 29.62 -9.96 20.41
N LYS A 21 30.40 -8.93 20.77
CA LYS A 21 30.11 -7.54 20.38
C LYS A 21 30.01 -7.49 18.85
N MET A 22 28.82 -7.26 18.30
CA MET A 22 28.71 -6.82 16.91
C MET A 22 27.51 -5.89 16.74
N GLY A 23 27.82 -4.61 16.61
CA GLY A 23 27.04 -3.56 15.94
C GLY A 23 25.52 -3.58 16.10
N CYS A 24 25.02 -2.85 17.10
CA CYS A 24 23.74 -2.18 16.97
C CYS A 24 23.88 -1.08 15.90
N SER A 25 23.80 -1.45 14.62
CA SER A 25 23.64 -0.51 13.51
C SER A 25 23.27 -1.27 12.24
N ARG A 26 21.98 -1.30 11.93
CA ARG A 26 21.45 -1.00 10.59
C ARG A 26 19.98 -0.66 10.74
N ARG A 27 19.80 0.63 10.99
CA ARG A 27 18.74 1.51 10.51
C ARG A 27 18.09 0.94 9.23
N GLY A 28 17.13 0.04 9.40
CA GLY A 28 16.14 -0.24 8.38
C GLY A 28 15.26 0.98 8.32
N LYS A 29 15.61 1.93 7.44
CA LYS A 29 14.61 2.87 6.92
C LYS A 29 13.51 1.99 6.33
N GLU A 30 12.46 1.75 7.10
CA GLU A 30 11.13 1.62 6.50
C GLU A 30 11.03 2.83 5.60
N THR A 31 11.24 2.62 4.30
CA THR A 31 10.82 3.58 3.32
C THR A 31 9.32 3.45 3.32
N SER A 32 8.67 4.08 4.31
CA SER A 32 7.27 4.46 4.19
C SER A 32 7.18 5.03 2.79
N PRO A 33 6.43 4.39 1.85
CA PRO A 33 6.34 4.90 0.51
C PRO A 33 5.83 6.31 0.69
N THR A 34 6.72 7.28 0.46
CA THR A 34 6.37 8.68 0.60
C THR A 34 5.28 8.83 -0.44
N LEU A 35 4.04 8.96 0.01
CA LEU A 35 2.89 9.18 -0.84
C LEU A 35 3.12 10.56 -1.45
N LYS A 36 3.91 10.57 -2.52
CA LYS A 36 4.24 11.76 -3.28
C LYS A 36 2.90 12.29 -3.78
N ALA A 37 2.58 13.53 -3.44
CA ALA A 37 1.38 14.18 -3.96
C ALA A 37 1.42 14.08 -5.49
N MET A 38 0.37 13.48 -6.05
CA MET A 38 0.19 13.29 -7.48
C MET A 38 -1.14 13.94 -7.84
N GLN A 39 -1.15 14.74 -8.90
CA GLN A 39 -2.32 15.49 -9.34
C GLN A 39 -2.72 15.04 -10.74
N VAL A 40 -4.02 14.80 -10.96
CA VAL A 40 -4.55 14.59 -12.31
C VAL A 40 -4.63 15.93 -13.01
N GLN A 41 -3.92 16.06 -14.13
CA GLN A 41 -3.93 17.24 -14.99
C GLN A 41 -5.02 17.15 -16.07
N ALA A 42 -5.20 15.95 -16.63
CA ALA A 42 -6.23 15.69 -17.62
C ALA A 42 -6.75 14.25 -17.51
N HIS A 43 -8.05 14.07 -17.70
CA HIS A 43 -8.71 12.76 -17.68
C HIS A 43 -9.67 12.72 -18.87
N TYR A 44 -9.31 12.00 -19.94
CA TYR A 44 -10.08 12.00 -21.18
C TYR A 44 -10.10 10.60 -21.81
N GLY A 45 -11.31 10.04 -21.91
CA GLY A 45 -11.56 8.76 -22.56
C GLY A 45 -10.71 7.63 -21.95
N ASN A 46 -9.72 7.17 -22.74
CA ASN A 46 -8.83 6.06 -22.39
C ASN A 46 -7.41 6.53 -22.02
N THR A 47 -7.23 7.80 -21.66
CA THR A 47 -5.93 8.30 -21.22
C THR A 47 -6.10 9.26 -20.05
N VAL A 48 -5.20 9.15 -19.09
CA VAL A 48 -5.09 10.08 -17.97
C VAL A 48 -3.68 10.60 -17.88
N VAL A 49 -3.54 11.89 -17.63
CA VAL A 49 -2.26 12.55 -17.43
C VAL A 49 -2.18 12.97 -15.98
N VAL A 50 -1.16 12.47 -15.28
CA VAL A 50 -0.89 12.82 -13.89
C VAL A 50 0.48 13.46 -13.77
N GLU A 51 0.62 14.44 -12.89
CA GLU A 51 1.90 15.05 -12.57
C GLU A 51 2.40 14.56 -11.22
N SER A 52 3.68 14.21 -11.15
CA SER A 52 4.39 13.92 -9.90
C SER A 52 5.77 14.55 -9.93
N GLN A 53 6.03 15.48 -9.00
CA GLN A 53 7.34 16.16 -8.85
C GLN A 53 7.84 16.79 -10.15
N GLY A 54 6.97 17.49 -10.90
CA GLY A 54 7.32 18.08 -12.19
C GLY A 54 7.50 17.08 -13.34
N LYS A 55 7.23 15.79 -13.11
CA LYS A 55 7.20 14.76 -14.16
C LYS A 55 5.77 14.47 -14.57
N THR A 56 5.53 14.50 -15.88
CA THR A 56 4.26 14.07 -16.47
C THR A 56 4.29 12.56 -16.68
N ILE A 57 3.28 11.87 -16.17
CA ILE A 57 3.08 10.42 -16.31
C ILE A 57 1.77 10.21 -17.08
N ARG A 58 1.84 9.43 -18.14
CA ARG A 58 0.67 9.09 -18.96
C ARG A 58 0.18 7.70 -18.58
N LEU A 59 -1.05 7.64 -18.08
CA LEU A 59 -1.77 6.41 -17.80
C LEU A 59 -2.59 6.06 -19.05
N ILE A 60 -2.34 4.89 -19.61
CA ILE A 60 -2.80 4.53 -20.96
C ILE A 60 -3.84 3.41 -20.98
N GLN A 61 -4.02 2.69 -19.87
CA GLN A 61 -4.97 1.60 -19.79
C GLN A 61 -5.74 1.65 -18.49
N CYS A 62 -7.08 1.69 -18.59
CA CYS A 62 -7.95 1.56 -17.43
C CYS A 62 -8.22 0.08 -17.18
N LEU A 63 -7.76 -0.42 -16.03
CA LEU A 63 -7.90 -1.81 -15.63
C LEU A 63 -9.26 -2.06 -14.95
N LYS A 64 -9.75 -1.09 -14.18
CA LYS A 64 -10.99 -1.24 -13.43
C LYS A 64 -11.62 0.11 -13.09
N ARG A 65 -12.96 0.16 -13.06
CA ARG A 65 -13.74 1.27 -12.52
C ARG A 65 -14.78 0.72 -11.55
N TYR A 66 -14.92 1.34 -10.38
CA TYR A 66 -15.92 0.94 -9.39
C TYR A 66 -16.23 2.06 -8.39
N ASN A 67 -17.39 1.96 -7.76
CA ASN A 67 -17.76 2.80 -6.63
C ASN A 67 -17.27 2.13 -5.34
N HIS A 68 -16.53 2.85 -4.52
CA HIS A 68 -16.07 2.38 -3.22
C HIS A 68 -16.88 3.04 -2.10
N GLN A 69 -17.59 2.23 -1.32
CA GLN A 69 -18.33 2.69 -0.15
C GLN A 69 -17.56 2.35 1.12
N PHE A 70 -17.37 3.32 1.99
CA PHE A 70 -16.67 3.15 3.26
C PHE A 70 -17.27 4.05 4.35
N ILE A 71 -16.97 3.75 5.61
CA ILE A 71 -17.42 4.54 6.75
C ILE A 71 -16.29 5.48 7.17
N GLN A 72 -16.58 6.77 7.27
CA GLN A 72 -15.66 7.80 7.75
C GLN A 72 -16.44 8.80 8.60
N ASP A 73 -15.91 9.15 9.78
CA ASP A 73 -16.51 10.09 10.73
C ASP A 73 -17.97 9.76 11.10
N GLY A 74 -18.29 8.46 11.21
CA GLY A 74 -19.65 8.00 11.53
C GLY A 74 -20.66 8.07 10.37
N GLY A 75 -20.24 8.50 9.18
CA GLY A 75 -21.07 8.57 7.97
C GLY A 75 -20.62 7.59 6.88
N ARG A 76 -21.57 7.14 6.04
CA ARG A 76 -21.25 6.42 4.81
C ARG A 76 -20.77 7.41 3.75
N LYS A 77 -19.57 7.19 3.21
CA LYS A 77 -18.99 7.92 2.08
C LYS A 77 -18.94 7.03 0.86
N THR A 78 -19.00 7.64 -0.31
CA THR A 78 -18.83 6.95 -1.60
C THR A 78 -17.84 7.72 -2.46
N GLU A 79 -16.89 7.00 -3.05
CA GLU A 79 -15.92 7.52 -3.99
C GLU A 79 -15.99 6.78 -5.32
N TYR A 80 -15.75 7.50 -6.42
CA TYR A 80 -15.41 6.91 -7.71
C TYR A 80 -13.96 6.50 -7.68
N VAL A 81 -13.69 5.22 -7.97
CA VAL A 81 -12.33 4.69 -8.04
C VAL A 81 -12.06 4.15 -9.44
N GLU A 82 -10.91 4.53 -9.97
CA GLU A 82 -10.38 4.00 -11.22
C GLU A 82 -8.96 3.47 -11.00
N VAL A 83 -8.69 2.29 -11.55
CA VAL A 83 -7.37 1.67 -11.54
C VAL A 83 -6.80 1.76 -12.95
N TRP A 84 -5.61 2.30 -13.06
CA TRP A 84 -4.95 2.61 -14.32
C TRP A 84 -3.52 2.09 -14.35
N GLU A 85 -3.02 1.81 -15.54
CA GLU A 85 -1.65 1.41 -15.79
C GLU A 85 -0.94 2.43 -16.69
N ASP A 86 0.34 2.70 -16.43
CA ASP A 86 1.20 3.52 -17.27
C ASP A 86 1.90 2.72 -18.39
N VAL A 87 2.66 3.43 -19.22
CA VAL A 87 3.40 2.84 -20.36
C VAL A 87 4.51 1.84 -19.96
N ILE A 88 4.92 1.82 -18.69
CA ILE A 88 5.98 0.95 -18.18
C ILE A 88 5.44 -0.13 -17.22
N GLY A 89 4.11 -0.25 -17.11
CA GLY A 89 3.44 -1.28 -16.31
C GLY A 89 3.23 -0.93 -14.83
N HIS A 90 3.41 0.34 -14.42
CA HIS A 90 3.06 0.73 -13.06
C HIS A 90 1.57 0.98 -12.91
N VAL A 91 1.01 0.55 -11.77
CA VAL A 91 -0.41 0.66 -11.48
C VAL A 91 -0.70 1.82 -10.53
N TYR A 92 -1.75 2.57 -10.87
CA TYR A 92 -2.22 3.77 -10.18
C TYR A 92 -3.68 3.61 -9.82
N ARG A 93 -4.02 3.94 -8.57
CA ARG A 93 -5.39 4.12 -8.09
C ARG A 93 -5.72 5.61 -8.10
N LEU A 94 -6.71 5.97 -8.89
CA LEU A 94 -7.35 7.27 -8.90
C LEU A 94 -8.62 7.18 -8.08
N SER A 95 -8.83 8.10 -7.15
CA SER A 95 -10.08 8.20 -6.38
C SER A 95 -10.54 9.64 -6.24
N ARG A 96 -11.84 9.85 -6.37
CA ARG A 96 -12.47 11.11 -6.00
C ARG A 96 -13.81 10.86 -5.31
N PRO A 97 -14.24 11.72 -4.38
CA PRO A 97 -15.62 11.74 -3.93
C PRO A 97 -16.60 11.82 -5.11
N VAL A 98 -17.81 11.28 -4.94
CA VAL A 98 -18.87 11.36 -5.96
C VAL A 98 -19.35 12.81 -6.19
N GLN A 99 -19.02 13.73 -5.29
CA GLN A 99 -19.33 15.15 -5.41
C GLN A 99 -18.61 15.79 -6.61
N GLU A 100 -19.35 16.58 -7.39
CA GLU A 100 -18.80 17.32 -8.51
C GLU A 100 -17.79 18.38 -8.05
N GLY A 101 -16.81 18.67 -8.91
CA GLY A 101 -15.79 19.70 -8.65
C GLY A 101 -14.64 19.28 -7.73
N VAL A 102 -14.69 18.09 -7.12
CA VAL A 102 -13.57 17.58 -6.29
C VAL A 102 -12.48 16.96 -7.17
N PRO A 103 -11.19 17.35 -7.01
CA PRO A 103 -10.11 16.79 -7.79
C PRO A 103 -9.86 15.31 -7.49
N TRP A 104 -9.27 14.61 -8.46
CA TRP A 104 -8.83 13.23 -8.28
C TRP A 104 -7.57 13.16 -7.41
N LEU A 105 -7.63 12.28 -6.41
CA LEU A 105 -6.48 11.81 -5.65
C LEU A 105 -5.83 10.65 -6.39
N VAL A 106 -4.51 10.66 -6.50
CA VAL A 106 -3.75 9.66 -7.25
C VAL A 106 -2.78 8.96 -6.30
N HIS A 107 -2.84 7.64 -6.26
CA HIS A 107 -1.97 6.79 -5.47
C HIS A 107 -1.33 5.74 -6.37
N ARG A 108 0.00 5.66 -6.36
CA ARG A 108 0.72 4.58 -7.05
C ARG A 108 0.84 3.37 -6.13
N TRP A 109 0.57 2.16 -6.64
CA TRP A 109 0.93 0.92 -5.94
C TRP A 109 2.43 0.65 -6.07
N ALA A 110 3.05 0.32 -4.93
CA ALA A 110 4.49 0.09 -4.81
C ALA A 110 4.89 -1.28 -5.37
#